data_AF-A0A1F4Y239-F1
#
_entry.id   AF-A0A1F4Y239-F1
#
_cell.length_a   1.000
_cell.length_b   1.000
_cell.length_c   1.000
_cell.angle_alpha   90.00
_cell.angle_beta   90.00
_cell.angle_gamma   90.00
#
_symmetry.space_group_name_H-M   'P 1'
#
loop_
_entity.id
_entity.type
_entity.pdbx_description
1 polymer ?
#
loop_
_entity_poly.entity_id
_entity_poly.type
_entity_poly.pdbx_seq_one_letter_code
_entity_poly.pdbx_strand_id
1 'polypeptide(L)'
;MANRHLSRSVVLQTLFEWDFRDSNKEALGEALERNAGEFASGAGDLPFMEELFQGVIDRRADLDLVIEKAAPEWPLDRIALVDRNVLRLGLYELLFADREKVPAKVAINEAIELAKNFGGENSGRFVNGVLGAVYKELGEPGKDEVSKKKKDVPYAELPVQHLGGAIVFGRHQGDVYLALVHDIFGHWTLSKGKIGDKPEFANETVEEGTIREIKEEMGLDIKLIEKVGENEYVASDPKTGKKRKHVTYFLAEAPYGEISLKQTGGLDDARWFRMQDALELNFYDDMLPLITKALQAIQDKSKK
;
A
#
# COMPACT_ATOMS: atom_id res chain seq x y z
N MET A 1 6.39 -14.80 8.54
CA MET A 1 7.36 -14.36 7.51
C MET A 1 7.73 -12.94 7.88
N ALA A 2 9.01 -12.68 8.11
CA ALA A 2 9.45 -11.34 8.47
C ALA A 2 9.10 -10.34 7.36
N ASN A 3 8.58 -9.18 7.75
CA ASN A 3 8.13 -8.18 6.80
C ASN A 3 9.35 -7.42 6.26
N ARG A 4 9.81 -7.76 5.05
CA ARG A 4 10.98 -7.09 4.43
C ARG A 4 10.77 -5.60 4.20
N HIS A 5 9.53 -5.14 4.07
CA HIS A 5 9.23 -3.71 4.03
C HIS A 5 9.53 -3.07 5.40
N LEU A 6 9.04 -3.69 6.48
CA LEU A 6 9.35 -3.26 7.86
C LEU A 6 10.86 -3.24 8.13
N SER A 7 11.60 -4.28 7.71
CA SER A 7 13.06 -4.30 7.83
C SER A 7 13.73 -3.10 7.14
N ARG A 8 13.27 -2.71 5.95
CA ARG A 8 13.80 -1.53 5.25
C ARG A 8 13.46 -0.24 5.98
N SER A 9 12.26 -0.12 6.54
CA SER A 9 11.87 1.03 7.34
C SER A 9 12.78 1.22 8.56
N VAL A 10 13.09 0.13 9.27
CA VAL A 10 14.03 0.17 10.42
C VAL A 10 15.44 0.56 9.98
N VAL A 11 15.93 0.01 8.87
CA VAL A 11 17.24 0.38 8.32
C VAL A 11 17.27 1.85 7.91
N LEU A 12 16.22 2.35 7.25
CA LEU A 12 16.11 3.76 6.88
C LEU A 12 16.15 4.69 8.11
N GLN A 13 15.39 4.38 9.15
CA GLN A 13 15.38 5.15 10.40
C GLN A 13 16.78 5.16 11.05
N THR A 14 17.47 4.02 11.03
CA THR A 14 18.82 3.89 11.58
C THR A 14 19.84 4.69 10.77
N LEU A 15 19.76 4.64 9.42
CA LEU A 15 20.60 5.46 8.54
C LEU A 15 20.36 6.96 8.75
N PHE A 16 19.09 7.38 8.89
CA PHE A 16 18.72 8.76 9.19
C PHE A 16 19.30 9.21 10.53
N GLU A 17 19.14 8.41 11.59
CA GLU A 17 19.68 8.73 12.91
C GLU A 17 21.20 8.93 12.84
N TRP A 18 21.89 8.04 12.13
CA TRP A 18 23.34 8.11 11.97
C TRP A 18 23.78 9.38 11.22
N ASP A 19 23.15 9.67 10.08
CA ASP A 19 23.42 10.87 9.29
C ASP A 19 23.11 12.16 10.07
N PHE A 20 22.09 12.14 10.93
CA PHE A 20 21.69 13.29 11.74
C PHE A 20 22.67 13.58 12.88
N ARG A 21 23.26 12.53 13.48
CA ARG A 21 24.16 12.65 14.64
C ARG A 21 25.63 12.76 14.27
N ASP A 22 25.99 12.72 12.99
CA ASP A 22 27.38 12.72 12.47
C ASP A 22 28.29 11.75 13.25
N SER A 23 27.75 10.57 13.57
CA SER A 23 28.33 9.67 14.57
C SER A 23 29.44 8.76 14.02
N ASN A 24 30.43 8.44 14.86
CA ASN A 24 31.48 7.47 14.52
C ASN A 24 30.93 6.05 14.30
N LYS A 25 31.66 5.25 13.51
CA LYS A 25 31.27 3.88 13.12
C LYS A 25 31.03 2.91 14.29
N GLU A 26 31.62 3.18 15.46
CA GLU A 26 31.58 2.27 16.62
C GLU A 26 30.18 2.16 17.26
N ALA A 27 29.27 3.12 17.05
CA ALA A 27 27.91 3.11 17.59
C ALA A 27 26.84 2.53 16.62
N LEU A 28 27.24 2.06 15.43
CA LEU A 28 26.33 1.71 14.33
C LEU A 28 25.49 0.45 14.61
N GLY A 29 26.12 -0.61 15.14
CA GLY A 29 25.42 -1.87 15.43
C GLY A 29 24.39 -1.73 16.55
N GLU A 30 24.75 -1.00 17.62
CA GLU A 30 23.86 -0.74 18.75
C GLU A 30 22.63 0.08 18.35
N ALA A 31 22.77 1.01 17.40
CA ALA A 31 21.64 1.79 16.89
C ALA A 31 20.65 0.90 16.13
N LEU A 32 21.15 -0.01 15.29
CA LEU A 32 20.30 -0.93 14.55
C LEU A 32 19.56 -1.89 15.48
N GLU A 33 20.26 -2.51 16.43
CA GLU A 33 19.65 -3.42 17.41
C GLU A 33 18.56 -2.71 18.24
N ARG A 34 18.84 -1.48 18.70
CA ARG A 34 17.88 -0.69 19.45
C ARG A 34 16.64 -0.37 18.62
N ASN A 35 16.83 0.13 17.39
CA ASN A 35 15.71 0.49 16.51
C ASN A 35 14.92 -0.75 16.07
N ALA A 36 15.58 -1.90 15.84
CA ALA A 36 14.91 -3.15 15.57
C ALA A 36 14.09 -3.66 16.77
N GLY A 37 14.63 -3.51 17.98
CA GLY A 37 13.92 -3.82 19.22
C GLY A 37 12.68 -2.94 19.46
N GLU A 38 12.74 -1.67 19.06
CA GLU A 38 11.65 -0.71 19.23
C GLU A 38 10.55 -0.87 18.17
N PHE A 39 10.93 -0.98 16.89
CA PHE A 39 9.97 -0.89 15.77
C PHE A 39 9.65 -2.23 15.10
N ALA A 40 10.42 -3.28 15.39
CA ALA A 40 10.25 -4.59 14.75
C ALA A 40 10.29 -5.76 15.74
N SER A 41 9.95 -5.53 17.01
CA SER A 41 9.91 -6.55 18.07
C SER A 41 9.09 -7.76 17.64
N GLY A 42 9.75 -8.89 17.36
CA GLY A 42 9.12 -10.16 16.98
C GLY A 42 8.65 -10.29 15.52
N ALA A 43 8.82 -9.26 14.68
CA ALA A 43 8.39 -9.26 13.28
C ALA A 43 9.50 -8.92 12.26
N GLY A 44 10.66 -8.50 12.74
CA GLY A 44 11.83 -8.15 11.93
C GLY A 44 12.69 -9.34 11.48
N ASP A 45 13.41 -9.15 10.38
CA ASP A 45 14.51 -10.03 9.93
C ASP A 45 15.84 -9.34 10.24
N LEU A 46 16.36 -9.54 11.47
CA LEU A 46 17.57 -8.85 11.93
C LEU A 46 18.79 -9.14 11.03
N PRO A 47 19.07 -10.40 10.60
CA PRO A 47 20.15 -10.66 9.65
C PRO A 47 20.02 -9.89 8.33
N PHE A 48 18.79 -9.78 7.79
CA PHE A 48 18.56 -8.99 6.58
C PHE A 48 18.75 -7.48 6.83
N MET A 49 18.34 -6.97 8.00
CA MET A 49 18.57 -5.58 8.37
C MET A 49 20.06 -5.27 8.49
N GLU A 50 20.82 -6.15 9.14
CA GLU A 50 22.28 -6.02 9.28
C GLU A 50 22.99 -6.03 7.93
N GLU A 51 22.65 -6.99 7.05
CA GLU A 51 23.19 -7.07 5.69
C GLU A 51 22.93 -5.76 4.91
N LEU A 52 21.70 -5.29 4.96
CA LEU A 52 21.26 -4.11 4.22
C LEU A 52 21.90 -2.83 4.77
N PHE A 53 21.90 -2.66 6.09
CA PHE A 53 22.49 -1.51 6.75
C PHE A 53 24.01 -1.44 6.54
N GLN A 54 24.72 -2.54 6.81
CA GLN A 54 26.17 -2.59 6.65
C GLN A 54 26.57 -2.36 5.18
N GLY A 55 25.82 -2.95 4.25
CA GLY A 55 26.05 -2.76 2.83
C GLY A 55 25.91 -1.32 2.36
N VAL A 56 24.92 -0.58 2.88
CA VAL A 56 24.77 0.86 2.61
C VAL A 56 25.94 1.65 3.21
N ILE A 57 26.32 1.37 4.46
CA ILE A 57 27.41 2.07 5.14
C ILE A 57 28.75 1.87 4.41
N ASP A 58 29.08 0.64 4.04
CA ASP A 58 30.34 0.30 3.38
C ASP A 58 30.48 0.94 2.00
N ARG A 59 29.36 1.22 1.34
CA ARG A 59 29.31 1.78 -0.02
C ARG A 59 28.81 3.21 -0.06
N ARG A 60 28.64 3.88 1.09
CA ARG A 60 28.03 5.22 1.18
C ARG A 60 28.64 6.22 0.21
N ALA A 61 29.97 6.28 0.13
CA ALA A 61 30.66 7.22 -0.76
C ALA A 61 30.36 6.94 -2.24
N ASP A 62 30.31 5.66 -2.64
CA ASP A 62 29.97 5.27 -4.01
C ASP A 62 28.50 5.59 -4.32
N LEU A 63 27.59 5.33 -3.38
CA LEU A 63 26.16 5.62 -3.50
C LEU A 63 25.92 7.13 -3.63
N ASP A 64 26.61 7.94 -2.84
CA ASP A 64 26.53 9.40 -2.89
C ASP A 64 26.99 9.95 -4.24
N LEU A 65 28.08 9.44 -4.79
CA LEU A 65 28.55 9.80 -6.14
C LEU A 65 27.54 9.41 -7.24
N VAL A 66 26.82 8.30 -7.07
CA VAL A 66 25.76 7.89 -8.01
C VAL A 66 24.56 8.85 -7.90
N ILE A 67 24.17 9.25 -6.69
CA ILE A 67 23.10 10.22 -6.47
C ILE A 67 23.43 11.55 -7.14
N GLU A 68 24.62 12.08 -6.93
CA GLU A 68 25.06 13.36 -7.50
C GLU A 68 25.04 13.35 -9.04
N LYS A 69 25.43 12.24 -9.66
CA LYS A 69 25.38 12.08 -11.12
C LYS A 69 23.96 11.98 -11.65
N ALA A 70 23.08 11.27 -10.93
CA ALA A 70 21.69 11.06 -11.32
C ALA A 70 20.78 12.27 -11.04
N ALA A 71 21.21 13.17 -10.14
CA ALA A 71 20.47 14.37 -9.75
C ALA A 71 21.39 15.62 -9.75
N PRO A 72 21.95 16.02 -10.91
CA PRO A 72 22.96 17.09 -10.98
C PRO A 72 22.44 18.47 -10.52
N GLU A 73 21.13 18.70 -10.64
CA GLU A 73 20.47 19.93 -10.18
C GLU A 73 20.24 19.95 -8.65
N TRP A 74 20.50 18.83 -7.96
CA TRP A 74 20.26 18.65 -6.52
C TRP A 74 21.54 18.18 -5.82
N PRO A 75 22.40 19.12 -5.39
CA PRO A 75 23.55 18.81 -4.54
C PRO A 75 23.16 17.95 -3.34
N LEU A 76 24.01 16.99 -2.97
CA LEU A 76 23.72 15.98 -1.95
C LEU A 76 23.40 16.58 -0.57
N ASP A 77 23.99 17.73 -0.25
CA ASP A 77 23.75 18.51 0.97
C ASP A 77 22.40 19.24 0.98
N ARG A 78 21.79 19.43 -0.21
CA ARG A 78 20.46 20.04 -0.38
C ARG A 78 19.34 19.02 -0.47
N ILE A 79 19.66 17.74 -0.62
CA ILE A 79 18.68 16.67 -0.56
C ILE A 79 18.28 16.45 0.91
N ALA A 80 16.97 16.37 1.17
CA ALA A 80 16.46 16.08 2.51
C ALA A 80 17.10 14.80 3.06
N LEU A 81 17.46 14.78 4.34
CA LEU A 81 18.15 13.65 4.98
C LEU A 81 17.40 12.32 4.76
N VAL A 82 16.06 12.34 4.83
CA VAL A 82 15.23 11.16 4.56
C VAL A 82 15.41 10.70 3.12
N ASP A 83 15.17 11.57 2.15
CA ASP A 83 15.28 11.24 0.71
C ASP A 83 16.66 10.74 0.35
N ARG A 84 17.72 11.35 0.90
CA ARG A 84 19.10 10.92 0.69
C ARG A 84 19.32 9.49 1.19
N ASN A 85 18.82 9.16 2.38
CA ASN A 85 18.98 7.82 2.94
C ASN A 85 18.09 6.79 2.23
N VAL A 86 16.89 7.17 1.76
CA VAL A 86 16.08 6.33 0.88
C VAL A 86 16.80 6.05 -0.44
N LEU A 87 17.41 7.06 -1.06
CA LEU A 87 18.17 6.91 -2.29
C LEU A 87 19.36 5.96 -2.08
N ARG A 88 20.14 6.13 -1.00
CA ARG A 88 21.25 5.23 -0.66
C ARG A 88 20.78 3.79 -0.51
N LEU A 89 19.69 3.57 0.22
CA LEU A 89 19.11 2.25 0.44
C LEU A 89 18.64 1.61 -0.88
N GLY A 90 17.85 2.34 -1.65
CA GLY A 90 17.32 1.89 -2.94
C GLY A 90 18.41 1.64 -3.97
N LEU A 91 19.45 2.49 -4.02
CA LEU A 91 20.61 2.30 -4.88
C LEU A 91 21.46 1.11 -4.45
N TYR A 92 21.61 0.88 -3.14
CA TYR A 92 22.34 -0.28 -2.67
C TYR A 92 21.68 -1.58 -3.14
N GLU A 93 20.37 -1.71 -2.95
CA GLU A 93 19.62 -2.86 -3.46
C GLU A 93 19.62 -2.90 -4.99
N LEU A 94 19.53 -1.74 -5.65
CA LEU A 94 19.55 -1.67 -7.10
C LEU A 94 20.91 -2.04 -7.69
N LEU A 95 22.03 -1.87 -7.00
CA LEU A 95 23.36 -2.07 -7.58
C LEU A 95 24.08 -3.32 -7.07
N PHE A 96 23.78 -3.73 -5.83
CA PHE A 96 24.60 -4.72 -5.12
C PHE A 96 23.81 -5.89 -4.54
N ALA A 97 22.49 -5.80 -4.39
CA ALA A 97 21.71 -6.94 -3.91
C ALA A 97 21.64 -8.06 -4.95
N ASP A 98 21.55 -9.29 -4.45
CA ASP A 98 21.28 -10.47 -5.25
C ASP A 98 19.91 -10.32 -5.96
N ARG A 99 19.95 -10.30 -7.30
CA ARG A 99 18.77 -10.08 -8.15
C ARG A 99 17.71 -11.14 -8.00
N GLU A 100 18.09 -12.37 -7.64
CA GLU A 100 17.13 -13.44 -7.39
C GLU A 100 16.35 -13.20 -6.09
N LYS A 101 16.95 -12.50 -5.12
CA LYS A 101 16.33 -12.15 -3.85
C LYS A 101 15.56 -10.83 -3.89
N VAL A 102 16.09 -9.84 -4.61
CA VAL A 102 15.51 -8.49 -4.75
C VAL A 102 15.61 -8.04 -6.21
N PRO A 103 14.55 -8.23 -7.02
CA PRO A 103 14.51 -7.73 -8.38
C PRO A 103 14.64 -6.20 -8.43
N ALA A 104 15.27 -5.67 -9.48
CA ALA A 104 15.53 -4.23 -9.63
C ALA A 104 14.26 -3.36 -9.46
N LYS A 105 13.14 -3.79 -10.05
CA LYS A 105 11.85 -3.09 -9.93
C LYS A 105 11.27 -3.12 -8.51
N VAL A 106 11.54 -4.19 -7.76
CA VAL A 106 11.10 -4.28 -6.36
C VAL A 106 11.92 -3.31 -5.51
N ALA A 107 13.25 -3.26 -5.67
CA ALA A 107 14.10 -2.29 -4.98
C ALA A 107 13.65 -0.85 -5.23
N ILE A 108 13.35 -0.49 -6.49
CA ILE A 108 12.86 0.84 -6.86
C ILE A 108 11.50 1.13 -6.21
N ASN A 109 10.55 0.20 -6.30
CA ASN A 109 9.22 0.40 -5.72
C ASN A 109 9.27 0.54 -4.20
N GLU A 110 10.04 -0.31 -3.51
CA GLU A 110 10.19 -0.24 -2.05
C GLU A 110 10.80 1.11 -1.62
N ALA A 111 11.82 1.60 -2.34
CA ALA A 111 12.39 2.92 -2.07
C ALA A 111 11.37 4.05 -2.28
N ILE A 112 10.53 3.97 -3.32
CA ILE A 112 9.47 4.97 -3.56
C ILE A 112 8.44 4.97 -2.44
N GLU A 113 8.01 3.80 -1.97
CA GLU A 113 7.05 3.71 -0.85
C GLU A 113 7.66 4.24 0.44
N LEU A 114 8.93 3.96 0.72
CA LEU A 114 9.63 4.57 1.87
C LEU A 114 9.70 6.10 1.76
N ALA A 115 10.00 6.63 0.57
CA ALA A 115 10.01 8.09 0.35
C ALA A 115 8.65 8.74 0.57
N LYS A 116 7.56 8.07 0.19
CA LYS A 116 6.19 8.56 0.45
C LYS A 116 5.85 8.53 1.94
N ASN A 117 6.27 7.48 2.64
CA ASN A 117 5.89 7.27 4.04
C ASN A 117 6.68 8.15 5.02
N PHE A 118 7.95 8.45 4.71
CA PHE A 118 8.84 9.19 5.61
C PHE A 118 9.24 10.58 5.11
N GLY A 119 9.10 10.84 3.81
CA GLY A 119 9.50 12.09 3.17
C GLY A 119 8.38 13.14 3.12
N GLY A 120 8.59 14.16 2.30
CA GLY A 120 7.58 15.18 2.00
C GLY A 120 6.73 14.82 0.77
N GLU A 121 5.78 15.69 0.43
CA GLU A 121 4.82 15.51 -0.66
C GLU A 121 5.47 15.14 -2.02
N ASN A 122 6.66 15.69 -2.29
CA ASN A 122 7.38 15.46 -3.54
C ASN A 122 8.44 14.34 -3.48
N SER A 123 8.69 13.75 -2.30
CA SER A 123 9.77 12.80 -2.08
C SER A 123 9.63 11.55 -2.94
N GLY A 124 8.44 10.95 -2.99
CA GLY A 124 8.20 9.77 -3.83
C GLY A 124 8.47 10.00 -5.32
N ARG A 125 8.11 11.20 -5.83
CA ARG A 125 8.36 11.58 -7.23
C ARG A 125 9.85 11.81 -7.49
N PHE A 126 10.52 12.50 -6.56
CA PHE A 126 11.96 12.77 -6.63
C PHE A 126 12.76 11.46 -6.64
N VAL A 127 12.54 10.58 -5.66
CA VAL A 127 13.22 9.28 -5.55
C VAL A 127 12.99 8.41 -6.80
N ASN A 128 11.76 8.34 -7.30
CA ASN A 128 11.45 7.63 -8.54
C ASN A 128 12.24 8.18 -9.74
N GLY A 129 12.35 9.51 -9.84
CA GLY A 129 13.10 10.17 -10.91
C GLY A 129 14.59 9.78 -10.89
N VAL A 130 15.22 9.86 -9.72
CA VAL A 130 16.66 9.57 -9.54
C VAL A 130 16.95 8.08 -9.76
N LEU A 131 16.23 7.17 -9.10
CA LEU A 131 16.43 5.73 -9.27
C LEU A 131 16.09 5.28 -10.68
N GLY A 132 15.09 5.88 -11.31
CA GLY A 132 14.72 5.62 -12.70
C GLY A 132 15.79 6.05 -13.70
N ALA A 133 16.51 7.15 -13.44
CA ALA A 133 17.65 7.57 -14.26
C ALA A 133 18.79 6.53 -14.19
N VAL A 134 19.17 6.13 -12.98
CA VAL A 134 20.21 5.10 -12.77
C VAL A 134 19.80 3.77 -13.38
N TYR A 135 18.54 3.36 -13.21
CA TYR A 135 18.01 2.13 -13.80
C TYR A 135 18.16 2.10 -15.33
N LYS A 136 17.93 3.23 -16.00
CA LYS A 136 18.11 3.35 -17.45
C LYS A 136 19.58 3.27 -17.87
N GLU A 137 20.48 3.90 -17.11
CA GLU A 137 21.92 3.84 -17.38
C GLU A 137 22.48 2.42 -17.24
N LEU A 138 21.93 1.61 -16.33
CA LEU A 138 22.29 0.19 -16.19
C LEU A 138 21.84 -0.69 -17.37
N GLY A 139 21.21 -0.10 -18.41
CA GLY A 139 20.61 -0.84 -19.52
C GLY A 139 19.26 -1.46 -19.17
N GLU A 140 18.60 -0.95 -18.12
CA GLU A 140 17.35 -1.47 -17.58
C GLU A 140 17.46 -2.98 -17.29
N PRO A 141 18.37 -3.42 -16.40
CA PRO A 141 18.54 -4.83 -16.08
C PRO A 141 17.21 -5.37 -15.55
N GLY A 142 16.76 -6.47 -16.14
CA GLY A 142 15.42 -6.98 -15.90
C GLY A 142 14.27 -6.21 -16.56
N LYS A 143 14.53 -5.42 -17.59
CA LYS A 143 13.51 -4.95 -18.54
C LYS A 143 12.81 -6.14 -19.19
N ASP A 144 13.61 -7.15 -19.55
CA ASP A 144 13.19 -8.47 -20.04
C ASP A 144 13.15 -9.55 -18.96
N GLU A 145 13.74 -9.33 -17.76
CA GLU A 145 13.39 -10.12 -16.56
C GLU A 145 12.00 -9.71 -16.14
N VAL A 146 11.09 -10.36 -16.80
CA VAL A 146 9.73 -10.27 -16.43
C VAL A 146 9.60 -11.01 -15.11
N SER A 147 9.08 -10.35 -14.08
CA SER A 147 8.31 -11.04 -13.04
C SER A 147 7.34 -11.95 -13.81
N LYS A 148 7.67 -13.23 -13.98
CA LYS A 148 7.09 -14.17 -14.96
C LYS A 148 6.01 -13.53 -15.85
N LYS A 149 6.36 -13.02 -17.04
CA LYS A 149 5.34 -12.66 -18.06
C LYS A 149 4.71 -13.98 -18.42
N LYS A 150 3.61 -14.33 -17.73
CA LYS A 150 2.50 -14.94 -18.42
C LYS A 150 2.23 -14.02 -19.61
N LYS A 151 2.22 -14.60 -20.82
CA LYS A 151 1.92 -13.95 -22.12
C LYS A 151 1.09 -12.69 -21.91
N ASP A 152 1.41 -11.56 -22.56
CA ASP A 152 0.49 -10.42 -22.58
C ASP A 152 -0.81 -10.91 -23.23
N VAL A 153 -1.74 -11.32 -22.39
CA VAL A 153 -3.11 -11.65 -22.74
C VAL A 153 -3.75 -10.30 -23.04
N PRO A 154 -4.29 -10.08 -24.26
CA PRO A 154 -5.02 -8.86 -24.59
C PRO A 154 -6.03 -8.52 -23.49
N TYR A 155 -6.28 -7.22 -23.23
CA TYR A 155 -7.17 -6.78 -22.13
C TYR A 155 -8.52 -7.52 -22.13
N ALA A 156 -9.08 -7.77 -23.32
CA ALA A 156 -10.33 -8.50 -23.51
C ALA A 156 -10.27 -9.98 -23.10
N GLU A 157 -9.09 -10.59 -23.16
CA GLU A 157 -8.86 -12.00 -22.83
C GLU A 157 -8.41 -12.19 -21.37
N LEU A 158 -8.15 -11.10 -20.63
CA LEU A 158 -7.77 -11.20 -19.23
C LEU A 158 -8.91 -11.82 -18.41
N PRO A 159 -8.61 -12.82 -17.56
CA PRO A 159 -9.61 -13.40 -16.68
C PRO A 159 -10.20 -12.31 -15.79
N VAL A 160 -11.53 -12.22 -15.79
CA VAL A 160 -12.28 -11.28 -14.96
C VAL A 160 -12.43 -11.86 -13.57
N GLN A 161 -12.10 -11.06 -12.56
CA GLN A 161 -12.43 -11.34 -11.18
C GLN A 161 -13.49 -10.33 -10.75
N HIS A 162 -14.66 -10.83 -10.39
CA HIS A 162 -15.73 -10.00 -9.85
C HIS A 162 -15.50 -9.77 -8.35
N LEU A 163 -15.70 -8.52 -7.93
CA LEU A 163 -15.69 -8.12 -6.54
C LEU A 163 -16.98 -7.37 -6.22
N GLY A 164 -17.49 -7.59 -5.03
CA GLY A 164 -18.62 -6.86 -4.48
C GLY A 164 -18.16 -5.98 -3.33
N GLY A 165 -18.49 -4.70 -3.40
CA GLY A 165 -18.25 -3.75 -2.31
C GLY A 165 -19.53 -3.05 -1.90
N ALA A 166 -19.55 -2.50 -0.69
CA ALA A 166 -20.71 -1.77 -0.21
C ALA A 166 -20.31 -0.47 0.50
N ILE A 167 -21.09 0.57 0.24
CA ILE A 167 -21.17 1.76 1.10
C ILE A 167 -22.26 1.43 2.12
N VAL A 168 -21.84 1.01 3.29
CA VAL A 168 -22.75 0.62 4.36
C VAL A 168 -23.06 1.84 5.21
N PHE A 169 -24.33 2.19 5.34
CA PHE A 169 -24.77 3.21 6.29
C PHE A 169 -25.71 2.62 7.35
N GLY A 170 -25.74 3.27 8.50
CA GLY A 170 -26.63 2.97 9.60
C GLY A 170 -27.18 4.26 10.20
N ARG A 171 -28.33 4.17 10.87
CA ARG A 171 -28.96 5.30 11.55
C ARG A 171 -28.87 5.09 13.05
N HIS A 172 -28.42 6.12 13.77
CA HIS A 172 -28.36 6.10 15.21
C HIS A 172 -28.64 7.50 15.77
N GLN A 173 -29.61 7.59 16.69
CA GLN A 173 -30.00 8.84 17.35
C GLN A 173 -30.33 10.00 16.38
N GLY A 174 -30.88 9.70 15.20
CA GLY A 174 -31.23 10.70 14.20
C GLY A 174 -30.10 11.04 13.22
N ASP A 175 -28.87 10.62 13.50
CA ASP A 175 -27.72 10.81 12.63
C ASP A 175 -27.50 9.59 11.70
N VAL A 176 -26.86 9.86 10.56
CA VAL A 176 -26.40 8.83 9.62
C VAL A 176 -24.91 8.58 9.85
N TYR A 177 -24.54 7.31 9.90
CA TYR A 177 -23.18 6.84 10.03
C TYR A 177 -22.79 5.98 8.83
N LEU A 178 -21.54 6.07 8.38
CA LEU A 178 -20.94 5.20 7.39
C LEU A 178 -20.00 4.21 8.06
N ALA A 179 -20.10 2.93 7.73
CA ALA A 179 -19.12 1.94 8.16
C ALA A 179 -17.97 1.91 7.14
N LEU A 180 -16.76 2.12 7.61
CA LEU A 180 -15.54 2.15 6.80
C LEU A 180 -14.49 1.20 7.38
N VAL A 181 -13.57 0.75 6.53
CA VAL A 181 -12.39 -0.03 6.92
C VAL A 181 -11.13 0.81 6.71
N HIS A 182 -10.12 0.60 7.53
CA HIS A 182 -8.83 1.26 7.45
C HIS A 182 -7.77 0.27 6.98
N ASP A 183 -6.93 0.70 6.05
CA ASP A 183 -5.82 -0.09 5.56
C ASP A 183 -4.50 0.23 6.27
N ILE A 184 -3.55 -0.69 6.17
CA ILE A 184 -2.19 -0.54 6.70
C ILE A 184 -1.39 0.62 6.07
N PHE A 185 -1.95 1.30 5.06
CA PHE A 185 -1.35 2.47 4.40
C PHE A 185 -1.95 3.78 4.91
N GLY A 186 -2.78 3.75 5.95
CA GLY A 186 -3.31 4.96 6.58
C GLY A 186 -4.54 5.55 5.88
N HIS A 187 -5.22 4.79 5.01
CA HIS A 187 -6.41 5.25 4.29
C HIS A 187 -7.67 4.57 4.78
N TRP A 188 -8.73 5.36 4.92
CA TRP A 188 -10.08 4.84 5.07
C TRP A 188 -10.63 4.46 3.69
N THR A 189 -11.38 3.37 3.61
CA THR A 189 -11.92 2.87 2.34
C THR A 189 -13.17 2.03 2.56
N LEU A 190 -13.76 1.58 1.46
CA LEU A 190 -14.93 0.71 1.46
C LEU A 190 -14.49 -0.76 1.50
N SER A 191 -15.22 -1.55 2.28
CA SER A 191 -15.07 -2.99 2.29
C SER A 191 -15.45 -3.57 0.92
N LYS A 192 -14.60 -4.47 0.41
CA LYS A 192 -14.80 -5.15 -0.87
C LYS A 192 -14.24 -6.55 -0.82
N GLY A 193 -15.03 -7.50 -1.31
CA GLY A 193 -14.70 -8.91 -1.26
C GLY A 193 -14.76 -9.58 -2.62
N LYS A 194 -14.25 -10.81 -2.72
CA LYS A 194 -14.29 -11.57 -3.97
C LYS A 194 -15.61 -12.32 -4.07
N ILE A 195 -16.14 -12.36 -5.29
CA ILE A 195 -17.38 -13.09 -5.60
C ILE A 195 -17.01 -14.43 -6.23
N GLY A 196 -17.55 -15.52 -5.67
CA GLY A 196 -17.38 -16.88 -6.19
C GLY A 196 -15.96 -17.43 -6.16
N ASP A 197 -15.12 -16.98 -5.22
CA ASP A 197 -13.72 -17.38 -5.14
C ASP A 197 -13.49 -18.73 -4.42
N LYS A 198 -14.50 -19.24 -3.72
CA LYS A 198 -14.51 -20.54 -3.07
C LYS A 198 -15.52 -21.48 -3.76
N PRO A 199 -15.27 -22.81 -3.79
CA PRO A 199 -16.20 -23.78 -4.39
C PRO A 199 -17.62 -23.70 -3.83
N GLU A 200 -17.75 -23.35 -2.55
CA GLU A 200 -19.02 -23.16 -1.84
C GLU A 200 -19.86 -22.00 -2.39
N PHE A 201 -19.21 -21.02 -3.00
CA PHE A 201 -19.82 -19.77 -3.46
C PHE A 201 -19.74 -19.58 -4.99
N ALA A 202 -19.32 -20.61 -5.74
CA ALA A 202 -18.99 -20.50 -7.16
C ALA A 202 -20.12 -19.94 -8.05
N ASN A 203 -21.38 -20.05 -7.62
CA ASN A 203 -22.56 -19.58 -8.35
C ASN A 203 -23.30 -18.42 -7.63
N GLU A 204 -22.69 -17.79 -6.61
CA GLU A 204 -23.33 -16.67 -5.91
C GLU A 204 -23.47 -15.46 -6.84
N THR A 205 -24.57 -14.73 -6.70
CA THR A 205 -24.73 -13.42 -7.35
C THR A 205 -23.79 -12.39 -6.72
N VAL A 206 -23.52 -11.29 -7.43
CA VAL A 206 -22.67 -10.21 -6.89
C VAL A 206 -23.30 -9.62 -5.63
N GLU A 207 -24.64 -9.52 -5.60
CA GLU A 207 -25.43 -9.10 -4.46
C GLU A 207 -25.24 -10.04 -3.25
N GLU A 208 -25.43 -11.35 -3.43
CA GLU A 208 -25.26 -12.35 -2.37
C GLU A 208 -23.83 -12.35 -1.83
N GLY A 209 -22.84 -12.36 -2.72
CA GLY A 209 -21.43 -12.32 -2.33
C GLY A 209 -21.04 -11.02 -1.63
N THR A 210 -21.61 -9.87 -2.02
CA THR A 210 -21.40 -8.60 -1.30
C THR A 210 -21.91 -8.71 0.13
N ILE A 211 -23.13 -9.22 0.34
CA ILE A 211 -23.70 -9.39 1.69
C ILE A 211 -22.82 -10.31 2.54
N ARG A 212 -22.37 -11.43 1.97
CA ARG A 212 -21.48 -12.39 2.62
C ARG A 212 -20.14 -11.77 3.01
N GLU A 213 -19.49 -11.07 2.09
CA GLU A 213 -18.15 -10.49 2.32
C GLU A 213 -18.19 -9.39 3.38
N ILE A 214 -19.19 -8.50 3.36
CA ILE A 214 -19.35 -7.50 4.41
C ILE A 214 -19.58 -8.15 5.78
N LYS A 215 -20.36 -9.24 5.82
CA LYS A 215 -20.58 -9.99 7.06
C LYS A 215 -19.29 -10.67 7.55
N GLU A 216 -18.50 -11.26 6.64
CA GLU A 216 -17.22 -11.91 6.97
C GLU A 216 -16.14 -10.91 7.42
N GLU A 217 -16.10 -9.72 6.82
CA GLU A 217 -15.04 -8.72 7.05
C GLU A 217 -15.34 -7.80 8.22
N MET A 218 -16.59 -7.31 8.34
CA MET A 218 -16.98 -6.28 9.31
C MET A 218 -17.98 -6.79 10.36
N GLY A 219 -18.50 -8.01 10.21
CA GLY A 219 -19.52 -8.58 11.12
C GLY A 219 -20.93 -8.02 10.92
N LEU A 220 -21.14 -7.14 9.94
CA LEU A 220 -22.41 -6.42 9.74
C LEU A 220 -23.41 -7.21 8.88
N ASP A 221 -24.66 -7.28 9.35
CA ASP A 221 -25.78 -7.75 8.53
C ASP A 221 -26.33 -6.58 7.71
N ILE A 222 -26.13 -6.63 6.39
CA ILE A 222 -26.53 -5.55 5.49
C ILE A 222 -27.73 -5.92 4.63
N LYS A 223 -28.51 -4.89 4.26
CA LYS A 223 -29.54 -4.93 3.23
C LYS A 223 -29.13 -4.03 2.07
N LEU A 224 -28.91 -4.62 0.90
CA LEU A 224 -28.63 -3.86 -0.32
C LEU A 224 -29.84 -3.03 -0.74
N ILE A 225 -29.58 -1.80 -1.18
CA ILE A 225 -30.61 -0.84 -1.60
C ILE A 225 -30.55 -0.62 -3.11
N GLU A 226 -29.40 -0.17 -3.61
CA GLU A 226 -29.19 0.11 -5.02
C GLU A 226 -27.71 0.05 -5.38
N LYS A 227 -27.42 -0.20 -6.66
CA LYS A 227 -26.07 -0.14 -7.21
C LYS A 227 -25.65 1.32 -7.39
N VAL A 228 -24.51 1.72 -6.84
CA VAL A 228 -24.01 3.11 -6.91
C VAL A 228 -22.93 3.31 -7.97
N GLY A 229 -22.22 2.25 -8.36
CA GLY A 229 -21.19 2.36 -9.38
C GLY A 229 -20.42 1.06 -9.61
N GLU A 230 -19.56 1.10 -10.62
CA GLU A 230 -18.65 0.03 -10.99
C GLU A 230 -17.31 0.61 -11.40
N ASN A 231 -16.22 -0.03 -10.98
CA ASN A 231 -14.86 0.31 -11.40
C ASN A 231 -14.18 -0.95 -11.96
N GLU A 232 -13.46 -0.80 -13.08
CA GLU A 232 -12.58 -1.83 -13.61
C GLU A 232 -11.11 -1.39 -13.51
N TYR A 233 -10.26 -2.27 -12.99
CA TYR A 233 -8.81 -2.06 -13.02
C TYR A 233 -8.06 -3.38 -13.19
N VAL A 234 -6.86 -3.30 -13.75
CA VAL A 234 -6.00 -4.48 -13.89
C VAL A 234 -5.17 -4.62 -12.62
N ALA A 235 -5.32 -5.75 -11.93
CA ALA A 235 -4.47 -6.12 -10.81
C ALA A 235 -3.50 -7.22 -11.24
N SER A 236 -2.23 -7.08 -10.85
CA SER A 236 -1.21 -8.09 -11.09
C SER A 236 -0.96 -8.87 -9.81
N ASP A 237 -1.27 -10.17 -9.82
CA ASP A 237 -0.97 -11.08 -8.72
C ASP A 237 0.25 -11.95 -9.08
N PRO A 238 1.29 -12.04 -8.22
CA PRO A 238 2.51 -12.79 -8.53
C PRO A 238 2.30 -14.28 -8.84
N LYS A 239 1.22 -14.90 -8.33
CA LYS A 239 0.92 -16.33 -8.51
C LYS A 239 -0.04 -16.56 -9.67
N THR A 240 -1.12 -15.78 -9.72
CA THR A 240 -2.24 -15.99 -10.63
C THR A 240 -2.13 -15.19 -11.93
N GLY A 241 -1.29 -14.15 -11.98
CA GLY A 241 -1.05 -13.31 -13.15
C GLY A 241 -1.93 -12.06 -13.16
N LYS A 242 -1.96 -11.34 -14.30
CA LYS A 242 -2.85 -10.20 -14.49
C LYS A 242 -4.30 -10.67 -14.52
N LYS A 243 -5.16 -10.01 -13.75
CA LYS A 243 -6.61 -10.18 -13.76
C LYS A 243 -7.28 -8.84 -13.91
N ARG A 244 -8.39 -8.81 -14.63
CA ARG A 244 -9.25 -7.64 -14.68
C ARG A 244 -10.20 -7.72 -13.50
N LYS A 245 -10.00 -6.84 -12.52
CA LYS A 245 -10.90 -6.72 -11.37
C LYS A 245 -12.05 -5.82 -11.76
N HIS A 246 -13.25 -6.37 -11.74
CA HIS A 246 -14.49 -5.63 -11.93
C HIS A 246 -15.17 -5.56 -10.57
N VAL A 247 -15.22 -4.36 -9.99
CA VAL A 247 -15.81 -4.13 -8.68
C VAL A 247 -17.16 -3.46 -8.87
N THR A 248 -18.22 -4.07 -8.35
CA THR A 248 -19.54 -3.47 -8.26
C THR A 248 -19.77 -2.98 -6.84
N TYR A 249 -20.14 -1.70 -6.70
CA TYR A 249 -20.44 -1.09 -5.42
C TYR A 249 -21.93 -0.87 -5.26
N PHE A 250 -22.43 -1.22 -4.09
CA PHE A 250 -23.83 -1.03 -3.68
C PHE A 250 -23.94 -0.07 -2.50
N LEU A 251 -25.03 0.67 -2.45
CA LEU A 251 -25.50 1.29 -1.21
C LEU A 251 -26.20 0.22 -0.39
N ALA A 252 -25.85 0.11 0.89
CA ALA A 252 -26.43 -0.86 1.79
C ALA A 252 -26.76 -0.24 3.15
N GLU A 253 -27.81 -0.71 3.80
CA GLU A 253 -28.18 -0.31 5.16
C GLU A 253 -27.89 -1.45 6.13
N ALA A 254 -27.31 -1.13 7.29
CA ALA A 254 -27.15 -2.03 8.42
C ALA A 254 -27.60 -1.35 9.73
N PRO A 255 -28.02 -2.14 10.73
CA PRO A 255 -28.16 -1.64 12.09
C PRO A 255 -26.84 -1.02 12.57
N TYR A 256 -26.91 0.18 13.13
CA TYR A 256 -25.76 0.76 13.82
C TYR A 256 -25.44 -0.08 15.06
N GLY A 257 -24.19 -0.51 15.21
CA GLY A 257 -23.77 -1.42 16.26
C GLY A 257 -22.28 -1.75 16.22
N GLU A 258 -21.87 -2.82 16.90
CA GLU A 258 -20.48 -3.24 16.91
C GLU A 258 -20.00 -3.68 15.51
N ILE A 259 -18.79 -3.25 15.17
CA ILE A 259 -18.06 -3.72 13.98
C ILE A 259 -16.93 -4.62 14.48
N SER A 260 -16.81 -5.79 13.88
CA SER A 260 -15.72 -6.73 14.15
C SER A 260 -14.91 -6.90 12.88
N LEU A 261 -13.72 -6.29 12.83
CA LEU A 261 -12.82 -6.50 11.70
C LEU A 261 -12.14 -7.86 11.83
N LYS A 262 -12.35 -8.72 10.84
CA LYS A 262 -11.52 -9.91 10.68
C LYS A 262 -10.15 -9.49 10.14
N GLN A 263 -9.07 -9.72 10.91
CA GLN A 263 -7.70 -9.42 10.49
C GLN A 263 -7.24 -10.30 9.33
N THR A 264 -7.71 -9.99 8.13
CA THR A 264 -7.32 -10.65 6.88
C THR A 264 -7.15 -9.59 5.82
N GLY A 265 -5.99 -9.58 5.15
CA GLY A 265 -5.82 -8.79 3.92
C GLY A 265 -5.56 -7.29 4.12
N GLY A 266 -4.55 -6.92 4.90
CA GLY A 266 -4.01 -5.55 4.90
C GLY A 266 -4.94 -4.47 5.48
N LEU A 267 -6.01 -4.88 6.16
CA LEU A 267 -6.86 -4.00 6.96
C LEU A 267 -6.47 -4.13 8.43
N ASP A 268 -6.44 -3.01 9.14
CA ASP A 268 -6.08 -2.95 10.56
C ASP A 268 -7.16 -2.32 11.46
N ASP A 269 -8.18 -1.66 10.88
CA ASP A 269 -9.30 -1.09 11.64
C ASP A 269 -10.63 -1.10 10.85
N ALA A 270 -11.76 -1.01 11.56
CA ALA A 270 -13.08 -0.82 10.96
C ALA A 270 -14.03 -0.14 11.94
N ARG A 271 -14.66 0.96 11.52
CA ARG A 271 -15.42 1.84 12.42
C ARG A 271 -16.59 2.52 11.71
N TRP A 272 -17.53 2.99 12.53
CA TRP A 272 -18.58 3.89 12.10
C TRP A 272 -18.12 5.35 12.20
N PHE A 273 -18.39 6.13 11.17
CA PHE A 273 -18.15 7.57 11.12
C PHE A 273 -19.44 8.29 10.87
N ARG A 274 -19.68 9.42 11.54
CA ARG A 274 -20.80 10.28 11.17
C ARG A 274 -20.61 10.73 9.73
N MET A 275 -21.70 10.84 9.00
CA MET A 275 -21.69 11.19 7.59
C MET A 275 -20.94 12.50 7.29
N GLN A 276 -21.01 13.47 8.21
CA GLN A 276 -20.33 14.77 8.08
C GLN A 276 -18.82 14.62 8.27
N ASP A 277 -18.41 13.92 9.34
CA ASP A 277 -17.01 13.68 9.69
C ASP A 277 -16.31 12.77 8.68
N ALA A 278 -17.05 11.85 8.06
CA ALA A 278 -16.51 10.91 7.11
C ALA A 278 -15.83 11.61 5.92
N LEU A 279 -16.34 12.76 5.47
CA LEU A 279 -15.79 13.49 4.32
C LEU A 279 -14.40 14.11 4.57
N GLU A 280 -14.00 14.24 5.83
CA GLU A 280 -12.69 14.77 6.22
C GLU A 280 -11.62 13.67 6.35
N LEU A 281 -12.00 12.41 6.18
CA LEU A 281 -11.10 11.27 6.26
C LEU A 281 -10.19 11.17 5.04
N ASN A 282 -9.00 10.60 5.25
CA ASN A 282 -8.05 10.32 4.19
C ASN A 282 -8.52 9.11 3.35
N PHE A 283 -9.20 9.38 2.23
CA PHE A 283 -9.60 8.38 1.23
C PHE A 283 -8.65 8.38 0.03
N TYR A 284 -8.66 7.28 -0.72
CA TYR A 284 -8.18 7.31 -2.11
C TYR A 284 -9.11 8.16 -2.99
N ASP A 285 -8.52 8.96 -3.89
CA ASP A 285 -9.24 9.87 -4.79
C ASP A 285 -10.33 9.17 -5.63
N ASP A 286 -10.12 7.90 -5.98
CA ASP A 286 -11.04 7.11 -6.80
C ASP A 286 -12.31 6.66 -6.04
N MET A 287 -12.32 6.77 -4.71
CA MET A 287 -13.45 6.40 -3.86
C MET A 287 -14.44 7.56 -3.65
N LEU A 288 -13.96 8.81 -3.73
CA LEU A 288 -14.78 10.01 -3.50
C LEU A 288 -16.02 10.09 -4.40
N PRO A 289 -15.98 9.74 -5.70
CA PRO A 289 -17.18 9.75 -6.54
C PRO A 289 -18.24 8.76 -6.09
N LEU A 290 -17.84 7.59 -5.58
CA LEU A 290 -18.76 6.55 -5.10
C LEU A 290 -19.42 6.96 -3.79
N ILE A 291 -18.62 7.49 -2.86
CA ILE A 291 -19.10 8.04 -1.58
C ILE A 291 -20.08 9.17 -1.85
N THR A 292 -19.73 10.12 -2.72
CA THR A 292 -20.61 11.25 -3.07
C THR A 292 -21.96 10.79 -3.63
N LYS A 293 -21.96 9.82 -4.54
CA LYS A 293 -23.20 9.23 -5.08
C LYS A 293 -24.03 8.54 -4.00
N ALA A 294 -23.39 7.78 -3.12
CA ALA A 294 -24.06 7.10 -2.02
C ALA A 294 -24.71 8.10 -1.04
N LEU A 295 -23.99 9.18 -0.69
CA LEU A 295 -24.51 10.25 0.16
C LEU A 295 -25.74 10.93 -0.46
N GLN A 296 -25.69 11.21 -1.76
CA GLN A 296 -26.81 11.79 -2.49
C GLN A 296 -28.03 10.85 -2.49
N ALA A 297 -27.82 9.55 -2.72
CA ALA A 297 -28.89 8.54 -2.65
C ALA A 297 -29.49 8.39 -1.24
N ILE A 298 -28.67 8.50 -0.18
CA ILE A 298 -29.15 8.51 1.21
C ILE A 298 -30.02 9.74 1.48
N GLN A 299 -29.60 10.93 1.03
CA GLN A 299 -30.36 12.17 1.20
C GLN A 299 -31.69 12.13 0.45
N ASP A 300 -31.71 11.65 -0.79
CA ASP A 300 -32.95 11.57 -1.59
C ASP A 300 -33.99 10.64 -0.96
N LYS A 301 -33.54 9.58 -0.27
CA LYS A 301 -34.44 8.68 0.47
C LYS A 301 -34.90 9.25 1.81
N SER A 302 -34.13 10.15 2.43
CA SER A 302 -34.57 10.82 3.67
C SER A 302 -35.70 11.84 3.45
N LYS A 303 -35.92 12.27 2.20
CA LYS A 303 -36.97 13.21 1.79
C LYS A 303 -38.27 12.53 1.33
N LYS A 304 -38.29 11.21 1.23
CA LYS A 304 -39.46 10.39 0.86
C LYS A 304 -40.07 9.73 2.09
#